data_AF-A0A945VV65-F1
#
_entry.id   AF-A0A945VV65-F1
#
_cell.length_a   1.000
_cell.length_b   1.000
_cell.length_c   1.000
_cell.angle_alpha   90.00
_cell.angle_beta   90.00
_cell.angle_gamma   90.00
#
_symmetry.space_group_name_H-M   'P 1'
#
loop_
_entity.id
_entity.type
_entity.pdbx_description
1 polymer ?
#
loop_
_entity_poly.entity_id
_entity_poly.type
_entity_poly.pdbx_seq_one_letter_code
_entity_poly.pdbx_strand_id
1 'polypeptide(L)'
;MSIASKRAKIISTLIFLAILVGCGNILETRRELLDTEKAPFKGPGVHRYRSDQRWSRDFGPEQSGHFRSLTLGDFNNDGKVDVVGGSYEPGAIFLWFGDDAGNWERAQRFKIRGDIRSLAAGDLNNDGWLDIISTSMGDTNGVQAWINENGRFGDPQPVSEKDLFDGLRLADIDNDGNLDVIAANKTSVFKGGINVWMGTGKGTFIQESGPTRRNMYSDVEVGDFDNDGKIDLVGAAWGEDGGALRVWLGSGDGRWSAVESIVDIGSFWGVDVADVNGDGNPDIISAANFDGVKIHYGNGEGGFSKKKVLTKKGNFWRAKAVDLNNDGLLDIAATLSDNNGIIVWYQASMFKWMIARDEGLPKDGYYFDIGFADFNSDNNLDIAATTYGEGVKIWLRGIDHQAELQTENDLVDEEGEIKLPVPVLETSVFFDTETSDLSAESTKSLNNLLNVLNSVEGTVLNFKKYSGSGRVEAKQSSVDQALSEARLKTVTDYFISKDISQERIEIDIRRDSHFMNEAGEDSAWQEGRRIDIALNYGKSPDNRQEDKAKFDANPESDEAGRYAYPFLEKGDLIPVKEYKAWREVNGIPE
;
A
#
# COMPACT_ATOMS: atom_id res chain seq x y z
N MET A 1 -55.40 8.04 38.07
CA MET A 1 -55.64 7.30 39.35
C MET A 1 -55.00 5.93 39.20
N SER A 2 -54.36 5.29 40.17
CA SER A 2 -53.92 5.73 41.51
C SER A 2 -52.91 4.71 42.10
N ILE A 3 -51.67 5.15 42.34
CA ILE A 3 -50.91 5.04 43.61
C ILE A 3 -50.70 3.66 44.30
N ALA A 4 -49.41 3.34 44.52
CA ALA A 4 -48.83 2.50 45.61
C ALA A 4 -49.16 0.97 45.63
N SER A 5 -48.46 0.09 46.36
CA SER A 5 -47.38 0.22 47.39
C SER A 5 -46.40 -0.99 47.30
N LYS A 6 -45.06 -0.85 47.28
CA LYS A 6 -44.07 -0.60 48.36
C LYS A 6 -43.80 -1.76 49.36
N ARG A 7 -42.55 -2.27 49.32
CA ARG A 7 -41.71 -2.86 50.41
C ARG A 7 -42.14 -4.26 50.94
N ALA A 8 -41.29 -5.13 51.50
CA ALA A 8 -39.97 -5.05 52.19
C ALA A 8 -39.11 -6.32 51.87
N LYS A 9 -37.75 -6.33 51.81
CA LYS A 9 -36.73 -6.41 52.91
C LYS A 9 -36.93 -7.60 53.89
N ILE A 10 -35.94 -8.36 54.40
CA ILE A 10 -34.47 -8.51 54.17
C ILE A 10 -33.90 -9.71 55.03
N ILE A 11 -32.81 -10.39 54.60
CA ILE A 11 -31.79 -11.19 55.37
C ILE A 11 -32.18 -12.38 56.31
N SER A 12 -31.45 -13.51 56.14
CA SER A 12 -30.90 -14.50 57.13
C SER A 12 -30.92 -15.91 56.50
N THR A 13 -29.82 -16.56 56.09
CA THR A 13 -28.63 -17.09 56.80
C THR A 13 -28.94 -18.15 57.88
N LEU A 14 -28.95 -19.44 57.52
CA LEU A 14 -28.08 -20.50 58.10
C LEU A 14 -28.29 -21.88 57.41
N ILE A 15 -27.20 -22.40 56.84
CA ILE A 15 -26.58 -23.72 57.07
C ILE A 15 -27.48 -24.98 57.18
N PHE A 16 -27.23 -25.95 56.29
CA PHE A 16 -27.19 -27.37 56.66
C PHE A 16 -25.96 -28.08 56.03
N LEU A 17 -25.25 -28.82 56.87
CA LEU A 17 -24.09 -29.70 56.59
C LEU A 17 -24.61 -31.09 56.11
N ALA A 18 -23.88 -32.10 55.60
CA ALA A 18 -22.43 -32.36 55.56
C ALA A 18 -22.07 -33.57 54.62
N ILE A 19 -20.83 -33.60 54.08
CA ILE A 19 -19.86 -34.75 54.05
C ILE A 19 -20.25 -36.02 53.22
N LEU A 20 -19.47 -36.48 52.21
CA LEU A 20 -18.17 -37.17 52.33
C LEU A 20 -17.22 -37.00 51.09
N VAL A 21 -15.99 -36.51 51.34
CA VAL A 21 -14.65 -37.13 51.03
C VAL A 21 -14.31 -37.49 49.56
N GLY A 22 -13.17 -37.13 48.94
CA GLY A 22 -11.88 -36.52 49.38
C GLY A 22 -10.68 -37.38 48.88
N CYS A 23 -9.45 -36.93 48.58
CA CYS A 23 -8.69 -35.65 48.57
C CYS A 23 -7.39 -35.88 47.68
N GLY A 24 -6.49 -34.94 47.35
CA GLY A 24 -6.35 -33.49 47.63
C GLY A 24 -4.98 -32.91 47.15
N ASN A 25 -4.82 -31.58 47.28
CA ASN A 25 -3.61 -30.74 47.54
C ASN A 25 -2.39 -30.81 46.58
N ILE A 26 -1.51 -29.81 46.38
CA ILE A 26 -1.01 -28.60 47.13
C ILE A 26 -0.70 -27.50 46.06
N LEU A 27 -1.18 -26.23 46.10
CA LEU A 27 -0.61 -24.99 46.72
C LEU A 27 0.85 -24.68 46.29
N GLU A 28 1.24 -23.54 45.69
CA GLU A 28 1.33 -22.11 46.09
C GLU A 28 1.82 -21.30 44.83
N THR A 29 1.78 -19.96 44.65
CA THR A 29 1.40 -18.77 45.44
C THR A 29 1.18 -17.56 44.49
N ARG A 30 0.21 -16.69 44.83
CA ARG A 30 0.16 -15.20 44.76
C ARG A 30 0.70 -14.38 43.56
N ARG A 31 0.33 -13.10 43.35
CA ARG A 31 -0.84 -12.24 43.65
C ARG A 31 -0.41 -10.79 43.31
N GLU A 32 -1.11 -10.07 42.43
CA GLU A 32 -1.38 -8.62 42.58
C GLU A 32 -2.27 -8.12 41.43
N LEU A 33 -3.53 -7.81 41.78
CA LEU A 33 -4.51 -7.09 40.97
C LEU A 33 -5.56 -6.53 41.95
N LEU A 34 -6.18 -5.42 41.58
CA LEU A 34 -7.12 -4.59 42.35
C LEU A 34 -6.46 -3.63 43.35
N ASP A 35 -6.32 -2.37 42.93
CA ASP A 35 -7.07 -1.33 43.62
C ASP A 35 -7.92 -0.55 42.59
N THR A 36 -9.04 0.01 43.02
CA THR A 36 -10.11 0.52 42.14
C THR A 36 -10.44 1.98 42.46
N GLU A 37 -10.94 2.76 41.49
CA GLU A 37 -12.28 3.38 41.62
C GLU A 37 -12.78 4.22 40.41
N LYS A 38 -14.10 4.10 40.16
CA LYS A 38 -15.04 5.11 39.63
C LYS A 38 -14.94 5.61 38.17
N ALA A 39 -15.81 5.05 37.33
CA ALA A 39 -16.54 5.80 36.30
C ALA A 39 -18.03 5.39 36.29
N PRO A 40 -19.01 6.33 36.37
CA PRO A 40 -20.43 6.00 36.33
C PRO A 40 -20.99 6.07 34.89
N PHE A 41 -21.79 5.08 34.53
CA PHE A 41 -22.52 5.05 33.25
C PHE A 41 -23.90 5.73 33.37
N LYS A 42 -24.24 6.67 32.47
CA LYS A 42 -25.57 6.82 31.80
C LYS A 42 -25.77 8.16 31.07
N GLY A 43 -26.07 8.08 29.77
CA GLY A 43 -26.67 9.15 28.97
C GLY A 43 -26.68 8.79 27.48
N PRO A 44 -27.82 8.81 26.76
CA PRO A 44 -27.86 8.44 25.35
C PRO A 44 -27.59 9.65 24.44
N GLY A 45 -26.63 9.52 23.52
CA GLY A 45 -26.43 10.51 22.46
C GLY A 45 -24.98 10.56 21.96
N VAL A 46 -24.83 10.46 20.64
CA VAL A 46 -23.57 10.61 19.89
C VAL A 46 -22.49 9.57 20.22
N HIS A 47 -22.51 8.47 19.45
CA HIS A 47 -21.25 7.79 19.13
C HIS A 47 -20.36 8.78 18.39
N ARG A 48 -19.39 9.39 19.09
CA ARG A 48 -18.27 10.06 18.43
C ARG A 48 -17.39 8.95 17.87
N TYR A 49 -17.48 8.70 16.56
CA TYR A 49 -16.46 7.95 15.85
C TYR A 49 -15.12 8.64 16.13
N ARG A 50 -14.14 7.88 16.59
CA ARG A 50 -12.80 8.42 16.83
C ARG A 50 -12.13 8.73 15.49
N SER A 51 -11.19 9.65 15.52
CA SER A 51 -10.47 10.17 14.35
C SER A 51 -9.14 9.45 14.12
N ASP A 52 -9.06 8.18 14.50
CA ASP A 52 -7.83 7.36 14.62
C ASP A 52 -7.74 6.23 13.55
N GLN A 53 -8.67 6.17 12.60
CA GLN A 53 -8.67 5.19 11.49
C GLN A 53 -8.48 5.87 10.12
N ARG A 54 -7.32 6.51 9.91
CA ARG A 54 -6.96 7.08 8.60
C ARG A 54 -5.70 6.41 8.07
N TRP A 55 -5.69 6.20 6.76
CA TRP A 55 -4.54 5.76 6.00
C TRP A 55 -3.51 6.89 5.89
N SER A 56 -2.24 6.54 5.92
CA SER A 56 -1.12 7.48 5.79
C SER A 56 -1.06 8.16 4.41
N ARG A 57 -0.05 9.00 4.18
CA ARG A 57 0.38 9.29 2.80
C ARG A 57 1.17 8.09 2.25
N ASP A 58 1.38 8.08 0.94
CA ASP A 58 2.20 7.08 0.26
C ASP A 58 3.58 6.94 0.91
N PHE A 59 3.91 5.71 1.28
CA PHE A 59 5.13 5.23 1.91
C PHE A 59 5.87 4.19 1.04
N GLY A 60 5.45 4.00 -0.22
CA GLY A 60 6.00 2.97 -1.11
C GLY A 60 7.33 3.32 -1.75
N PRO A 61 8.01 2.35 -2.40
CA PRO A 61 9.30 2.56 -3.05
C PRO A 61 9.21 3.58 -4.22
N GLU A 62 10.15 4.55 -4.26
CA GLU A 62 10.21 5.58 -5.30
C GLU A 62 10.64 5.01 -6.68
N GLN A 63 9.66 4.53 -7.47
CA GLN A 63 9.88 4.12 -8.87
C GLN A 63 8.65 4.38 -9.74
N SER A 64 8.68 5.45 -10.56
CA SER A 64 7.66 5.68 -11.58
C SER A 64 7.63 4.56 -12.63
N GLY A 65 6.45 4.32 -13.22
CA GLY A 65 6.24 3.31 -14.25
C GLY A 65 4.84 2.70 -14.23
N HIS A 66 4.55 1.91 -15.25
CA HIS A 66 3.28 1.17 -15.40
C HIS A 66 3.39 -0.20 -14.72
N PHE A 67 3.14 -0.24 -13.41
CA PHE A 67 3.14 -1.47 -12.61
C PHE A 67 1.77 -2.16 -12.68
N ARG A 68 1.75 -3.49 -12.62
CA ARG A 68 0.53 -4.30 -12.82
C ARG A 68 0.33 -5.46 -11.87
N SER A 69 1.41 -5.90 -11.24
CA SER A 69 1.41 -7.00 -10.28
C SER A 69 2.41 -6.71 -9.16
N LEU A 70 2.09 -7.17 -7.96
CA LEU A 70 3.03 -7.14 -6.84
C LEU A 70 2.99 -8.48 -6.09
N THR A 71 4.09 -8.81 -5.41
CA THR A 71 4.10 -9.84 -4.37
C THR A 71 4.93 -9.36 -3.21
N LEU A 72 4.58 -9.79 -2.00
CA LEU A 72 5.17 -9.38 -0.74
C LEU A 72 5.76 -10.60 -0.04
N GLY A 73 6.80 -10.41 0.76
CA GLY A 73 7.43 -11.48 1.54
C GLY A 73 8.83 -11.08 1.99
N ASP A 74 9.47 -11.92 2.78
CA ASP A 74 10.87 -11.77 3.18
C ASP A 74 11.75 -12.52 2.17
N PHE A 75 12.42 -11.81 1.27
CA PHE A 75 13.27 -12.41 0.22
C PHE A 75 14.75 -12.43 0.60
N ASN A 76 15.13 -11.77 1.70
CA ASN A 76 16.51 -11.65 2.17
C ASN A 76 16.77 -12.38 3.53
N ASN A 77 15.71 -12.92 4.15
CA ASN A 77 15.66 -13.57 5.46
C ASN A 77 16.09 -12.67 6.65
N ASP A 78 15.77 -11.37 6.62
CA ASP A 78 16.01 -10.42 7.71
C ASP A 78 14.82 -10.25 8.68
N GLY A 79 13.67 -10.83 8.35
CA GLY A 79 12.44 -10.82 9.15
C GLY A 79 11.44 -9.72 8.77
N LYS A 80 11.70 -8.95 7.70
CA LYS A 80 10.88 -7.80 7.28
C LYS A 80 10.12 -8.05 5.99
N VAL A 81 9.24 -7.11 5.65
CA VAL A 81 8.42 -7.21 4.43
C VAL A 81 9.09 -6.48 3.28
N ASP A 82 9.60 -7.24 2.33
CA ASP A 82 10.08 -6.73 1.05
C ASP A 82 8.93 -6.66 0.02
N VAL A 83 9.18 -5.89 -1.04
CA VAL A 83 8.23 -5.65 -2.13
C VAL A 83 8.84 -6.08 -3.46
N VAL A 84 8.13 -6.92 -4.20
CA VAL A 84 8.43 -7.23 -5.61
C VAL A 84 7.34 -6.64 -6.50
N GLY A 85 7.71 -5.77 -7.44
CA GLY A 85 6.79 -5.12 -8.38
C GLY A 85 7.08 -5.48 -9.84
N GLY A 86 6.03 -5.91 -10.56
CA GLY A 86 6.08 -6.23 -11.99
C GLY A 86 5.52 -5.10 -12.84
N SER A 87 6.29 -4.63 -13.83
CA SER A 87 5.94 -3.49 -14.68
C SER A 87 6.02 -3.77 -16.18
N TYR A 88 5.15 -3.09 -16.92
CA TYR A 88 5.14 -3.04 -18.39
C TYR A 88 6.10 -1.98 -18.95
N GLU A 89 6.18 -0.83 -18.27
CA GLU A 89 6.99 0.31 -18.71
C GLU A 89 7.70 0.95 -17.50
N PRO A 90 9.03 0.80 -17.38
CA PRO A 90 9.86 -0.09 -18.19
C PRO A 90 9.50 -1.57 -17.96
N GLY A 91 9.66 -2.42 -18.97
CA GLY A 91 9.47 -3.87 -18.82
C GLY A 91 10.48 -4.47 -17.85
N ALA A 92 10.03 -4.87 -16.66
CA ALA A 92 10.90 -5.42 -15.61
C ALA A 92 10.09 -6.04 -14.45
N ILE A 93 10.79 -6.88 -13.67
CA ILE A 93 10.48 -7.08 -12.25
C ILE A 93 11.50 -6.27 -11.44
N PHE A 94 11.05 -5.66 -10.36
CA PHE A 94 11.86 -4.93 -9.40
C PHE A 94 11.68 -5.55 -8.01
N LEU A 95 12.76 -5.64 -7.24
CA LEU A 95 12.75 -6.08 -5.84
C LEU A 95 13.32 -4.95 -4.98
N TRP A 96 12.58 -4.60 -3.93
CA TRP A 96 12.98 -3.64 -2.91
C TRP A 96 12.95 -4.30 -1.53
N PHE A 97 14.05 -4.16 -0.78
CA PHE A 97 14.08 -4.56 0.62
C PHE A 97 13.50 -3.47 1.51
N GLY A 98 12.66 -3.87 2.47
CA GLY A 98 12.02 -2.98 3.43
C GLY A 98 12.79 -2.92 4.75
N ASP A 99 12.70 -1.80 5.49
CA ASP A 99 13.35 -1.66 6.79
C ASP A 99 12.42 -1.42 7.99
N ASP A 100 11.11 -1.56 7.80
CA ASP A 100 10.01 -1.21 8.73
C ASP A 100 9.95 0.26 9.20
N ALA A 101 10.93 1.09 8.84
CA ALA A 101 10.90 2.54 9.05
C ALA A 101 10.40 3.29 7.79
N GLY A 102 9.96 2.54 6.77
CA GLY A 102 9.47 3.06 5.50
C GLY A 102 10.56 3.41 4.49
N ASN A 103 11.81 2.98 4.71
CA ASN A 103 12.88 3.10 3.72
C ASN A 103 12.90 1.84 2.83
N TRP A 104 13.20 2.05 1.54
CA TRP A 104 13.19 0.99 0.53
C TRP A 104 14.51 0.96 -0.24
N GLU A 105 15.30 -0.08 -0.06
CA GLU A 105 16.52 -0.29 -0.84
C GLU A 105 16.20 -1.09 -2.11
N ARG A 106 16.53 -0.57 -3.30
CA ARG A 106 16.32 -1.31 -4.56
C ARG A 106 17.40 -2.38 -4.76
N ALA A 107 17.19 -3.55 -4.19
CA ALA A 107 18.09 -4.70 -4.27
C ALA A 107 18.34 -5.21 -5.70
N GLN A 108 17.29 -5.42 -6.51
CA GLN A 108 17.45 -6.02 -7.85
C GLN A 108 16.43 -5.53 -8.88
N ARG A 109 16.84 -5.57 -10.15
CA ARG A 109 15.99 -5.31 -11.32
C ARG A 109 16.20 -6.35 -12.42
N PHE A 110 15.17 -7.15 -12.66
CA PHE A 110 15.12 -8.14 -13.73
C PHE A 110 14.60 -7.48 -15.00
N LYS A 111 15.48 -7.22 -15.99
CA LYS A 111 15.07 -6.59 -17.26
C LYS A 111 14.35 -7.62 -18.14
N ILE A 112 13.05 -7.42 -18.34
CA ILE A 112 12.20 -8.35 -19.08
C ILE A 112 11.60 -7.61 -20.28
N ARG A 113 11.74 -8.16 -21.49
CA ARG A 113 11.13 -7.56 -22.69
C ARG A 113 9.65 -7.95 -22.75
N GLY A 114 8.87 -7.32 -21.89
CA GLY A 114 7.48 -7.69 -21.73
C GLY A 114 6.74 -6.94 -20.63
N ASP A 115 5.49 -7.35 -20.52
CA ASP A 115 4.42 -6.86 -19.67
C ASP A 115 4.20 -7.88 -18.55
N ILE A 116 4.64 -7.59 -17.33
CA ILE A 116 4.48 -8.52 -16.20
C ILE A 116 3.03 -8.47 -15.71
N ARG A 117 2.33 -9.60 -15.81
CA ARG A 117 0.87 -9.70 -15.65
C ARG A 117 0.46 -10.15 -14.25
N SER A 118 1.23 -11.06 -13.67
CA SER A 118 1.05 -11.56 -12.30
C SER A 118 2.41 -11.98 -11.76
N LEU A 119 2.55 -11.89 -10.44
CA LEU A 119 3.68 -12.40 -9.67
C LEU A 119 3.14 -13.30 -8.55
N ALA A 120 3.95 -14.24 -8.10
CA ALA A 120 3.83 -14.85 -6.78
C ALA A 120 5.21 -15.19 -6.23
N ALA A 121 5.27 -15.46 -4.94
CA ALA A 121 6.47 -15.86 -4.22
C ALA A 121 6.23 -17.16 -3.45
N GLY A 122 7.29 -17.95 -3.30
CA GLY A 122 7.26 -19.22 -2.58
C GLY A 122 8.57 -19.97 -2.77
N ASP A 123 8.87 -20.90 -1.88
CA ASP A 123 10.06 -21.76 -1.99
C ASP A 123 9.78 -22.88 -3.02
N LEU A 124 10.34 -22.77 -4.24
CA LEU A 124 10.10 -23.74 -5.33
C LEU A 124 11.14 -24.87 -5.34
N ASN A 125 12.20 -24.75 -4.54
CA ASN A 125 13.35 -25.66 -4.53
C ASN A 125 13.62 -26.34 -3.16
N ASN A 126 12.80 -26.02 -2.15
CA ASN A 126 12.87 -26.44 -0.75
C ASN A 126 14.18 -26.07 -0.04
N ASP A 127 14.77 -24.90 -0.32
CA ASP A 127 16.00 -24.39 0.32
C ASP A 127 15.77 -23.36 1.44
N GLY A 128 14.53 -22.91 1.64
CA GLY A 128 14.13 -21.96 2.68
C GLY A 128 14.18 -20.49 2.26
N TRP A 129 14.37 -20.19 0.97
CA TRP A 129 14.31 -18.83 0.43
C TRP A 129 13.08 -18.65 -0.46
N LEU A 130 12.49 -17.45 -0.47
CA LEU A 130 11.40 -17.16 -1.39
C LEU A 130 11.94 -16.97 -2.81
N ASP A 131 11.50 -17.82 -3.73
CA ASP A 131 11.68 -17.64 -5.17
C ASP A 131 10.60 -16.70 -5.73
N ILE A 132 10.81 -16.21 -6.96
CA ILE A 132 9.81 -15.41 -7.69
C ILE A 132 9.32 -16.19 -8.90
N ILE A 133 8.01 -16.24 -9.11
CA ILE A 133 7.42 -16.71 -10.37
C ILE A 133 6.55 -15.62 -10.99
N SER A 134 6.59 -15.48 -12.32
CA SER A 134 5.81 -14.48 -13.04
C SER A 134 5.15 -15.02 -14.30
N THR A 135 4.05 -14.38 -14.68
CA THR A 135 3.48 -14.44 -16.03
C THR A 135 3.81 -13.16 -16.78
N SER A 136 4.12 -13.27 -18.08
CA SER A 136 4.39 -12.09 -18.90
C SER A 136 3.81 -12.17 -20.31
N MET A 137 3.71 -11.01 -20.97
CA MET A 137 3.31 -10.85 -22.37
C MET A 137 4.33 -10.01 -23.15
N GLY A 138 4.37 -10.15 -24.48
CA GLY A 138 5.41 -9.52 -25.33
C GLY A 138 6.49 -10.52 -25.75
N ASP A 139 7.74 -10.08 -25.92
CA ASP A 139 8.84 -10.92 -26.43
C ASP A 139 9.17 -12.10 -25.50
N THR A 140 8.91 -11.94 -24.21
CA THR A 140 9.24 -12.88 -23.11
C THR A 140 8.06 -13.71 -22.62
N ASN A 141 6.95 -13.71 -23.37
CA ASN A 141 5.69 -14.29 -22.94
C ASN A 141 5.75 -15.76 -22.51
N GLY A 142 4.92 -16.09 -21.52
CA GLY A 142 4.88 -17.39 -20.84
C GLY A 142 4.94 -17.23 -19.31
N VAL A 143 5.20 -18.33 -18.62
CA VAL A 143 5.49 -18.42 -17.20
C VAL A 143 7.00 -18.61 -17.00
N GLN A 144 7.60 -17.84 -16.09
CA GLN A 144 9.03 -17.87 -15.77
C GLN A 144 9.25 -17.87 -14.26
N ALA A 145 10.23 -18.64 -13.78
CA ALA A 145 10.66 -18.69 -12.38
C ALA A 145 12.10 -18.18 -12.21
N TRP A 146 12.37 -17.41 -11.17
CA TRP A 146 13.70 -16.96 -10.74
C TRP A 146 13.98 -17.58 -9.38
N ILE A 147 15.01 -18.43 -9.32
CA ILE A 147 15.42 -19.11 -8.09
C ILE A 147 16.34 -18.20 -7.27
N ASN A 148 16.10 -18.11 -5.97
CA ASN A 148 16.77 -17.26 -4.99
C ASN A 148 17.87 -18.02 -4.23
N GLU A 149 19.07 -18.04 -4.79
CA GLU A 149 20.21 -18.73 -4.17
C GLU A 149 20.83 -17.89 -3.02
N ASN A 150 20.12 -17.79 -1.89
CA ASN A 150 20.52 -17.05 -0.68
C ASN A 150 20.56 -15.52 -0.86
N GLY A 151 19.40 -14.91 -1.12
CA GLY A 151 19.24 -13.46 -1.36
C GLY A 151 19.77 -13.01 -2.72
N ARG A 152 19.88 -13.94 -3.69
CA ARG A 152 20.49 -13.70 -5.01
C ARG A 152 19.77 -14.49 -6.10
N PHE A 153 19.14 -13.76 -7.01
CA PHE A 153 18.40 -14.37 -8.10
C PHE A 153 19.24 -14.55 -9.36
N GLY A 154 19.20 -15.76 -9.92
CA GLY A 154 19.82 -16.12 -11.20
C GLY A 154 19.03 -15.70 -12.45
N ASP A 155 19.39 -16.29 -13.59
CA ASP A 155 18.61 -16.16 -14.84
C ASP A 155 17.26 -16.90 -14.73
N PRO A 156 16.18 -16.39 -15.37
CA PRO A 156 14.88 -17.05 -15.34
C PRO A 156 14.87 -18.40 -16.04
N GLN A 157 14.19 -19.36 -15.41
CA GLN A 157 13.86 -20.66 -15.98
C GLN A 157 12.44 -20.63 -16.57
N PRO A 158 12.23 -21.01 -17.83
CA PRO A 158 10.90 -21.07 -18.43
C PRO A 158 10.10 -22.27 -17.88
N VAL A 159 8.93 -22.00 -17.34
CA VAL A 159 7.98 -23.03 -16.86
C VAL A 159 7.01 -23.43 -17.98
N SER A 160 6.64 -22.49 -18.87
CA SER A 160 5.74 -22.74 -19.99
C SER A 160 6.35 -22.37 -21.35
N GLU A 161 5.69 -22.82 -22.43
CA GLU A 161 5.88 -22.24 -23.76
C GLU A 161 5.26 -20.83 -23.86
N LYS A 162 5.36 -20.23 -25.06
CA LYS A 162 4.95 -18.88 -25.44
C LYS A 162 3.43 -18.69 -25.58
N ASP A 163 2.66 -19.13 -24.59
CA ASP A 163 1.24 -18.78 -24.43
C ASP A 163 1.06 -17.44 -23.70
N LEU A 164 -0.18 -16.98 -23.53
CA LEU A 164 -0.53 -15.71 -22.88
C LEU A 164 -1.22 -15.96 -21.55
N PHE A 165 -0.47 -15.87 -20.46
CA PHE A 165 -0.95 -16.08 -19.09
C PHE A 165 -1.17 -14.77 -18.35
N ASP A 166 -2.18 -14.75 -17.49
CA ASP A 166 -2.61 -13.60 -16.72
C ASP A 166 -2.38 -13.85 -15.21
N GLY A 167 -3.40 -13.93 -14.37
CA GLY A 167 -3.23 -14.32 -12.96
C GLY A 167 -2.58 -15.70 -12.79
N LEU A 168 -1.72 -15.84 -11.78
CA LEU A 168 -1.06 -17.11 -11.39
C LEU A 168 -1.15 -17.31 -9.87
N ARG A 169 -1.08 -18.56 -9.40
CA ARG A 169 -0.96 -18.93 -7.97
C ARG A 169 0.02 -20.09 -7.81
N LEU A 170 0.53 -20.25 -6.58
CA LEU A 170 1.33 -21.40 -6.14
C LEU A 170 0.55 -22.19 -5.09
N ALA A 171 0.53 -23.52 -5.19
CA ALA A 171 -0.05 -24.42 -4.19
C ALA A 171 0.44 -25.86 -4.38
N ASP A 172 0.44 -26.67 -3.32
CA ASP A 172 0.70 -28.12 -3.39
C ASP A 172 -0.61 -28.88 -3.70
N ILE A 173 -0.81 -29.29 -4.96
CA ILE A 173 -2.10 -29.78 -5.46
C ILE A 173 -2.29 -31.28 -5.19
N ASP A 174 -1.22 -32.06 -5.20
CA ASP A 174 -1.25 -33.51 -4.96
C ASP A 174 -0.71 -33.94 -3.59
N ASN A 175 -0.41 -32.97 -2.71
CA ASN A 175 0.07 -33.15 -1.34
C ASN A 175 1.42 -33.88 -1.27
N ASP A 176 2.31 -33.62 -2.23
CA ASP A 176 3.66 -34.20 -2.27
C ASP A 176 4.71 -33.38 -1.50
N GLY A 177 4.34 -32.18 -1.04
CA GLY A 177 5.16 -31.24 -0.29
C GLY A 177 5.85 -30.17 -1.14
N ASN A 178 5.61 -30.13 -2.45
CA ASN A 178 6.22 -29.16 -3.36
C ASN A 178 5.19 -28.16 -3.89
N LEU A 179 5.62 -26.92 -4.18
CA LEU A 179 4.74 -25.93 -4.80
C LEU A 179 4.57 -26.19 -6.30
N ASP A 180 3.33 -26.41 -6.72
CA ASP A 180 2.90 -26.43 -8.12
C ASP A 180 2.52 -25.02 -8.59
N VAL A 181 2.50 -24.85 -9.91
CA VAL A 181 2.14 -23.58 -10.55
C VAL A 181 0.77 -23.67 -11.20
N ILE A 182 -0.14 -22.77 -10.87
CA ILE A 182 -1.45 -22.63 -11.52
C ILE A 182 -1.47 -21.30 -12.26
N ALA A 183 -1.83 -21.29 -13.55
CA ALA A 183 -1.94 -20.04 -14.33
C ALA A 183 -3.22 -19.96 -15.18
N ALA A 184 -3.84 -18.78 -15.17
CA ALA A 184 -4.96 -18.41 -16.01
C ALA A 184 -4.48 -18.09 -17.43
N ASN A 185 -4.86 -18.91 -18.40
CA ASN A 185 -4.46 -18.77 -19.81
C ASN A 185 -5.54 -18.06 -20.62
N LYS A 186 -5.14 -16.98 -21.29
CA LYS A 186 -6.00 -16.17 -22.17
C LYS A 186 -5.57 -16.14 -23.63
N THR A 187 -4.74 -17.08 -24.11
CA THR A 187 -4.28 -17.12 -25.52
C THR A 187 -5.43 -17.00 -26.53
N SER A 188 -6.52 -17.78 -26.36
CA SER A 188 -7.76 -17.64 -27.13
C SER A 188 -8.87 -18.53 -26.56
N VAL A 189 -10.12 -18.41 -27.02
CA VAL A 189 -11.22 -19.32 -26.63
C VAL A 189 -10.91 -20.81 -26.89
N PHE A 190 -10.03 -21.13 -27.85
CA PHE A 190 -9.68 -22.51 -28.23
C PHE A 190 -8.29 -22.97 -27.75
N LYS A 191 -7.54 -22.12 -27.04
CA LYS A 191 -6.19 -22.42 -26.53
C LYS A 191 -5.89 -21.90 -25.11
N GLY A 192 -6.78 -21.07 -24.56
CA GLY A 192 -6.73 -20.65 -23.17
C GLY A 192 -7.23 -21.75 -22.25
N GLY A 193 -7.46 -21.41 -20.98
CA GLY A 193 -7.86 -22.37 -19.97
C GLY A 193 -7.27 -22.04 -18.61
N ILE A 194 -7.19 -23.06 -17.76
CA ILE A 194 -6.37 -23.04 -16.55
C ILE A 194 -5.32 -24.14 -16.76
N ASN A 195 -4.06 -23.75 -16.76
CA ASN A 195 -2.91 -24.65 -16.90
C ASN A 195 -2.29 -24.83 -15.51
N VAL A 196 -1.84 -26.04 -15.23
CA VAL A 196 -1.14 -26.40 -13.99
C VAL A 196 0.18 -27.06 -14.34
N TRP A 197 1.27 -26.75 -13.65
CA TRP A 197 2.55 -27.45 -13.77
C TRP A 197 2.97 -28.03 -12.43
N MET A 198 3.07 -29.35 -12.37
CA MET A 198 3.48 -30.04 -11.15
C MET A 198 4.96 -29.75 -10.84
N GLY A 199 5.23 -29.34 -9.61
CA GLY A 199 6.55 -29.06 -9.06
C GLY A 199 7.40 -30.32 -8.87
N THR A 200 8.64 -30.11 -8.44
CA THR A 200 9.60 -31.21 -8.15
C THR A 200 10.41 -31.00 -6.88
N GLY A 201 10.15 -29.90 -6.15
CA GLY A 201 10.96 -29.47 -5.01
C GLY A 201 12.41 -29.15 -5.36
N LYS A 202 12.65 -28.64 -6.58
CA LYS A 202 13.98 -28.36 -7.15
C LYS A 202 14.00 -27.15 -8.10
N GLY A 203 12.97 -26.31 -8.08
CA GLY A 203 12.78 -25.22 -9.04
C GLY A 203 12.45 -25.69 -10.47
N THR A 204 12.11 -26.96 -10.68
CA THR A 204 11.74 -27.51 -12.01
C THR A 204 10.34 -28.10 -12.01
N PHE A 205 9.71 -28.17 -13.20
CA PHE A 205 8.31 -28.56 -13.36
C PHE A 205 8.16 -29.54 -14.52
N ILE A 206 7.32 -30.57 -14.37
CA ILE A 206 7.40 -31.78 -15.23
C ILE A 206 6.09 -32.26 -15.89
N GLN A 207 4.92 -31.73 -15.50
CA GLN A 207 3.64 -32.13 -16.09
C GLN A 207 2.69 -30.94 -16.25
N GLU A 208 2.32 -30.62 -17.49
CA GLU A 208 1.25 -29.65 -17.77
C GLU A 208 -0.13 -30.34 -17.66
N SER A 209 -0.90 -30.04 -16.61
CA SER A 209 -2.26 -30.52 -16.35
C SER A 209 -3.25 -29.34 -16.28
N GLY A 210 -4.37 -29.51 -15.59
CA GLY A 210 -5.36 -28.45 -15.34
C GLY A 210 -6.77 -28.77 -15.88
N PRO A 211 -7.81 -28.10 -15.34
CA PRO A 211 -9.20 -28.49 -15.53
C PRO A 211 -9.80 -28.18 -16.92
N THR A 212 -9.18 -27.30 -17.70
CA THR A 212 -9.70 -26.90 -19.01
C THR A 212 -8.62 -26.37 -19.96
N ARG A 213 -8.86 -26.55 -21.26
CA ARG A 213 -8.11 -25.96 -22.40
C ARG A 213 -9.03 -25.17 -23.34
N ARG A 214 -10.03 -24.50 -22.76
CA ARG A 214 -11.02 -23.65 -23.45
C ARG A 214 -11.41 -22.44 -22.63
N ASN A 215 -11.84 -21.40 -23.33
CA ASN A 215 -12.15 -20.05 -22.85
C ASN A 215 -10.89 -19.27 -22.43
N MET A 216 -11.05 -17.97 -22.16
CA MET A 216 -9.95 -17.06 -21.79
C MET A 216 -10.12 -16.63 -20.33
N TYR A 217 -9.14 -16.94 -19.49
CA TYR A 217 -9.16 -16.61 -18.07
C TYR A 217 -8.18 -15.48 -17.75
N SER A 218 -8.62 -14.52 -16.93
CA SER A 218 -7.80 -13.40 -16.47
C SER A 218 -7.22 -13.62 -15.06
N ASP A 219 -7.82 -14.51 -14.28
CA ASP A 219 -7.33 -14.85 -12.94
C ASP A 219 -7.81 -16.23 -12.51
N VAL A 220 -7.14 -16.78 -11.49
CA VAL A 220 -7.40 -18.11 -10.92
C VAL A 220 -7.10 -18.09 -9.42
N GLU A 221 -7.89 -18.81 -8.63
CA GLU A 221 -7.65 -19.04 -7.21
C GLU A 221 -7.86 -20.50 -6.83
N VAL A 222 -7.32 -20.86 -5.66
CA VAL A 222 -7.36 -22.18 -5.04
C VAL A 222 -8.25 -22.16 -3.79
N GLY A 223 -8.81 -23.31 -3.41
CA GLY A 223 -9.59 -23.47 -2.18
C GLY A 223 -10.08 -24.90 -2.00
N ASP A 224 -10.79 -25.17 -0.89
CA ASP A 224 -11.50 -26.43 -0.65
C ASP A 224 -13.01 -26.11 -0.61
N PHE A 225 -13.70 -26.19 -1.75
CA PHE A 225 -15.08 -25.72 -1.89
C PHE A 225 -16.12 -26.78 -1.51
N ASP A 226 -15.73 -28.06 -1.37
CA ASP A 226 -16.59 -29.16 -0.93
C ASP A 226 -16.18 -29.82 0.40
N ASN A 227 -15.23 -29.22 1.12
CA ASN A 227 -14.70 -29.63 2.44
C ASN A 227 -14.12 -31.05 2.46
N ASP A 228 -13.55 -31.51 1.35
CA ASP A 228 -13.00 -32.86 1.23
C ASP A 228 -11.48 -32.93 1.48
N GLY A 229 -10.85 -31.78 1.75
CA GLY A 229 -9.45 -31.62 2.12
C GLY A 229 -8.49 -31.56 0.93
N LYS A 230 -8.98 -31.27 -0.27
CA LYS A 230 -8.18 -31.24 -1.51
C LYS A 230 -8.32 -29.89 -2.23
N ILE A 231 -7.35 -29.59 -3.10
CA ILE A 231 -7.30 -28.30 -3.78
C ILE A 231 -8.20 -28.28 -5.03
N ASP A 232 -9.30 -27.54 -4.89
CA ASP A 232 -10.17 -27.09 -5.96
C ASP A 232 -9.65 -25.81 -6.61
N LEU A 233 -10.23 -25.48 -7.77
CA LEU A 233 -9.88 -24.29 -8.55
C LEU A 233 -11.12 -23.47 -8.89
N VAL A 234 -11.01 -22.14 -8.78
CA VAL A 234 -11.97 -21.18 -9.37
C VAL A 234 -11.27 -20.32 -10.43
N GLY A 235 -11.89 -20.18 -11.60
CA GLY A 235 -11.35 -19.39 -12.71
C GLY A 235 -12.26 -18.22 -13.11
N ALA A 236 -11.66 -17.04 -13.26
CA ALA A 236 -12.32 -15.83 -13.75
C ALA A 236 -12.17 -15.69 -15.28
N ALA A 237 -13.20 -16.04 -16.05
CA ALA A 237 -13.22 -15.88 -17.49
C ALA A 237 -13.82 -14.55 -17.95
N TRP A 238 -13.37 -14.09 -19.12
CA TRP A 238 -13.85 -12.86 -19.77
C TRP A 238 -14.14 -13.07 -21.26
N GLY A 239 -14.81 -12.08 -21.88
CA GLY A 239 -15.16 -12.07 -23.30
C GLY A 239 -16.58 -12.56 -23.63
N GLU A 240 -17.05 -12.21 -24.83
CA GLU A 240 -18.44 -12.42 -25.28
C GLU A 240 -18.83 -13.91 -25.41
N ASP A 241 -17.88 -14.76 -25.82
CA ASP A 241 -18.10 -16.19 -26.09
C ASP A 241 -17.75 -17.13 -24.90
N GLY A 242 -17.84 -16.66 -23.65
CA GLY A 242 -17.63 -17.56 -22.50
C GLY A 242 -17.31 -16.96 -21.13
N GLY A 243 -17.37 -15.63 -20.97
CA GLY A 243 -17.12 -14.97 -19.69
C GLY A 243 -18.01 -15.50 -18.56
N ALA A 244 -17.37 -16.05 -17.52
CA ALA A 244 -18.02 -16.74 -16.41
C ALA A 244 -17.05 -16.95 -15.24
N LEU A 245 -17.59 -17.12 -14.03
CA LEU A 245 -16.92 -17.77 -12.91
C LEU A 245 -17.21 -19.27 -12.98
N ARG A 246 -16.17 -20.09 -12.92
CA ARG A 246 -16.26 -21.56 -13.00
C ARG A 246 -15.42 -22.19 -11.91
N VAL A 247 -15.94 -23.28 -11.33
CA VAL A 247 -15.30 -24.05 -10.27
C VAL A 247 -15.06 -25.48 -10.76
N TRP A 248 -13.93 -26.05 -10.35
CA TRP A 248 -13.59 -27.44 -10.60
C TRP A 248 -13.07 -28.08 -9.31
N LEU A 249 -13.72 -29.18 -8.92
CA LEU A 249 -13.41 -29.93 -7.70
C LEU A 249 -12.22 -30.85 -7.92
N GLY A 250 -11.24 -30.79 -7.02
CA GLY A 250 -9.98 -31.50 -7.06
C GLY A 250 -10.06 -32.94 -6.57
N SER A 251 -9.34 -33.84 -7.24
CA SER A 251 -9.19 -35.23 -6.75
C SER A 251 -7.86 -35.49 -6.03
N GLY A 252 -7.02 -34.46 -5.85
CA GLY A 252 -5.78 -34.53 -5.05
C GLY A 252 -4.65 -35.31 -5.72
N ASP A 253 -4.72 -35.49 -7.03
CA ASP A 253 -3.69 -36.14 -7.86
C ASP A 253 -3.48 -35.39 -9.19
N GLY A 254 -3.62 -34.05 -9.16
CA GLY A 254 -3.49 -33.20 -10.35
C GLY A 254 -4.62 -33.37 -11.38
N ARG A 255 -5.81 -33.82 -10.96
CA ARG A 255 -7.03 -33.96 -11.79
C ARG A 255 -8.24 -33.33 -11.10
N TRP A 256 -9.15 -32.78 -11.91
CA TRP A 256 -10.36 -32.09 -11.44
C TRP A 256 -11.63 -32.49 -12.23
N SER A 257 -12.79 -32.28 -11.61
CA SER A 257 -14.11 -32.40 -12.21
C SER A 257 -14.82 -31.05 -12.23
N ALA A 258 -15.39 -30.63 -13.36
CA ALA A 258 -16.13 -29.37 -13.43
C ALA A 258 -17.44 -29.45 -12.65
N VAL A 259 -17.73 -28.43 -11.84
CA VAL A 259 -19.07 -28.23 -11.27
C VAL A 259 -20.03 -27.92 -12.43
N GLU A 260 -21.15 -28.64 -12.52
CA GLU A 260 -22.08 -28.51 -13.67
C GLU A 260 -22.68 -27.09 -13.78
N SER A 261 -22.95 -26.44 -12.64
CA SER A 261 -23.45 -25.08 -12.58
C SER A 261 -22.34 -24.04 -12.67
N ILE A 262 -22.45 -23.13 -13.64
CA ILE A 262 -21.69 -21.88 -13.68
C ILE A 262 -22.07 -21.03 -12.47
N VAL A 263 -21.07 -20.48 -11.75
CA VAL A 263 -21.27 -19.67 -10.53
C VAL A 263 -21.91 -18.32 -10.86
N ASP A 264 -21.34 -17.59 -11.83
CA ASP A 264 -21.95 -16.39 -12.39
C ASP A 264 -21.49 -16.18 -13.85
N ILE A 265 -22.30 -15.47 -14.63
CA ILE A 265 -22.00 -15.13 -16.04
C ILE A 265 -21.68 -13.64 -16.10
N GLY A 266 -20.58 -13.28 -16.77
CA GLY A 266 -20.06 -11.91 -16.79
C GLY A 266 -18.61 -11.85 -17.24
N SER A 267 -18.04 -10.64 -17.29
CA SER A 267 -16.64 -10.42 -17.70
C SER A 267 -15.79 -10.18 -16.45
N PHE A 268 -15.10 -11.22 -15.97
CA PHE A 268 -14.37 -11.19 -14.70
C PHE A 268 -12.87 -11.01 -14.94
N TRP A 269 -12.22 -10.16 -14.14
CA TRP A 269 -10.79 -9.84 -14.24
C TRP A 269 -9.96 -10.29 -13.04
N GLY A 270 -10.59 -10.41 -11.88
CA GLY A 270 -9.98 -10.90 -10.65
C GLY A 270 -10.94 -11.77 -9.86
N VAL A 271 -10.39 -12.73 -9.14
CA VAL A 271 -11.12 -13.58 -8.20
C VAL A 271 -10.29 -13.74 -6.92
N ASP A 272 -10.97 -13.92 -5.80
CA ASP A 272 -10.39 -14.17 -4.48
C ASP A 272 -11.27 -15.16 -3.70
N VAL A 273 -10.70 -15.86 -2.73
CA VAL A 273 -11.36 -16.94 -1.99
C VAL A 273 -11.12 -16.79 -0.50
N ALA A 274 -12.19 -16.69 0.30
CA ALA A 274 -12.13 -16.64 1.75
C ALA A 274 -13.49 -16.96 2.38
N ASP A 275 -13.54 -17.43 3.63
CA ASP A 275 -14.79 -17.49 4.41
C ASP A 275 -15.17 -16.08 4.89
N VAL A 276 -15.81 -15.30 4.02
CA VAL A 276 -16.18 -13.90 4.30
C VAL A 276 -17.32 -13.83 5.30
N ASN A 277 -18.18 -14.86 5.36
CA ASN A 277 -19.39 -14.84 6.17
C ASN A 277 -19.22 -15.52 7.56
N GLY A 278 -18.17 -16.30 7.75
CA GLY A 278 -17.85 -16.99 9.02
C GLY A 278 -18.63 -18.29 9.24
N ASP A 279 -19.04 -18.98 8.16
CA ASP A 279 -19.77 -20.27 8.26
C ASP A 279 -18.89 -21.51 8.06
N GLY A 280 -17.58 -21.31 7.86
CA GLY A 280 -16.58 -22.36 7.70
C GLY A 280 -16.37 -22.83 6.26
N ASN A 281 -17.09 -22.27 5.28
CA ASN A 281 -16.97 -22.64 3.86
C ASN A 281 -16.33 -21.50 3.07
N PRO A 282 -15.45 -21.77 2.07
CA PRO A 282 -14.89 -20.69 1.28
C PRO A 282 -15.93 -20.04 0.35
N ASP A 283 -16.05 -18.72 0.44
CA ASP A 283 -16.82 -17.86 -0.46
C ASP A 283 -15.94 -17.38 -1.62
N ILE A 284 -16.54 -17.08 -2.77
CA ILE A 284 -15.86 -16.51 -3.94
C ILE A 284 -16.13 -15.01 -4.01
N ILE A 285 -15.07 -14.19 -3.97
CA ILE A 285 -15.14 -12.75 -4.22
C ILE A 285 -14.73 -12.52 -5.68
N SER A 286 -15.54 -11.78 -6.44
CA SER A 286 -15.30 -11.56 -7.88
C SER A 286 -15.25 -10.09 -8.25
N ALA A 287 -14.17 -9.68 -8.92
CA ALA A 287 -13.98 -8.38 -9.54
C ALA A 287 -14.30 -8.43 -11.04
N ALA A 288 -15.24 -7.61 -11.48
CA ALA A 288 -15.77 -7.62 -12.85
C ALA A 288 -15.55 -6.29 -13.59
N ASN A 289 -15.37 -6.41 -14.91
CA ASN A 289 -15.44 -5.31 -15.84
C ASN A 289 -16.91 -4.86 -16.00
N PHE A 290 -17.20 -3.58 -15.79
CA PHE A 290 -18.52 -2.94 -15.80
C PHE A 290 -19.59 -3.46 -14.81
N ASP A 291 -19.45 -4.64 -14.20
CA ASP A 291 -20.45 -5.27 -13.31
C ASP A 291 -20.02 -5.32 -11.82
N GLY A 292 -18.94 -4.60 -11.45
CA GLY A 292 -18.62 -4.30 -10.07
C GLY A 292 -17.96 -5.44 -9.26
N VAL A 293 -18.27 -5.49 -7.97
CA VAL A 293 -17.74 -6.48 -7.01
C VAL A 293 -18.90 -7.24 -6.36
N LYS A 294 -18.75 -8.57 -6.28
CA LYS A 294 -19.74 -9.51 -5.74
C LYS A 294 -19.05 -10.54 -4.84
N ILE A 295 -19.79 -11.07 -3.88
CA ILE A 295 -19.42 -12.23 -3.06
C ILE A 295 -20.46 -13.32 -3.38
N HIS A 296 -20.02 -14.51 -3.78
CA HIS A 296 -20.86 -15.68 -4.00
C HIS A 296 -20.60 -16.64 -2.86
N TYR A 297 -21.63 -16.90 -2.06
CA TYR A 297 -21.48 -17.64 -0.81
C TYR A 297 -21.41 -19.14 -1.09
N GLY A 298 -20.40 -19.80 -0.52
CA GLY A 298 -20.23 -21.25 -0.57
C GLY A 298 -21.35 -21.98 0.18
N ASN A 299 -21.51 -23.26 -0.11
CA ASN A 299 -22.37 -24.16 0.68
C ASN A 299 -21.60 -25.33 1.32
N GLY A 300 -20.28 -25.40 1.10
CA GLY A 300 -19.45 -26.51 1.55
C GLY A 300 -19.65 -27.82 0.78
N GLU A 301 -20.28 -27.78 -0.39
CA GLU A 301 -20.51 -28.92 -1.29
C GLU A 301 -20.24 -28.52 -2.76
N GLY A 302 -19.33 -27.56 -2.99
CA GLY A 302 -18.97 -27.03 -4.31
C GLY A 302 -19.98 -26.06 -4.98
N GLY A 303 -21.02 -25.63 -4.26
CA GLY A 303 -22.18 -24.90 -4.79
C GLY A 303 -22.33 -23.45 -4.31
N PHE A 304 -22.48 -22.51 -5.25
CA PHE A 304 -22.47 -21.06 -5.00
C PHE A 304 -23.81 -20.38 -5.32
N SER A 305 -24.91 -20.90 -4.76
CA SER A 305 -26.28 -20.50 -5.14
C SER A 305 -26.76 -19.13 -4.62
N LYS A 306 -26.09 -18.57 -3.61
CA LYS A 306 -26.42 -17.28 -2.99
C LYS A 306 -25.32 -16.27 -3.32
N LYS A 307 -25.66 -15.00 -3.54
CA LYS A 307 -24.65 -13.95 -3.71
C LYS A 307 -25.07 -12.59 -3.15
N LYS A 308 -24.07 -11.86 -2.64
CA LYS A 308 -24.12 -10.44 -2.28
C LYS A 308 -23.51 -9.63 -3.39
N VAL A 309 -24.14 -8.52 -3.76
CA VAL A 309 -23.55 -7.54 -4.69
C VAL A 309 -23.15 -6.31 -3.86
N LEU A 310 -21.85 -5.98 -3.85
CA LEU A 310 -21.32 -4.80 -3.15
C LEU A 310 -21.46 -3.55 -4.01
N THR A 311 -21.22 -3.67 -5.32
CA THR A 311 -21.47 -2.63 -6.33
C THR A 311 -21.82 -3.26 -7.68
N LYS A 312 -22.55 -2.51 -8.53
CA LYS A 312 -22.95 -2.86 -9.91
C LYS A 312 -22.36 -1.91 -10.96
N LYS A 313 -21.29 -1.20 -10.59
CA LYS A 313 -20.66 -0.14 -11.39
C LYS A 313 -19.18 -0.04 -11.04
N GLY A 314 -18.37 0.27 -12.05
CA GLY A 314 -16.91 0.38 -11.96
C GLY A 314 -16.23 -0.83 -12.61
N ASN A 315 -14.99 -0.64 -13.05
CA ASN A 315 -14.16 -1.65 -13.68
C ASN A 315 -13.07 -2.09 -12.69
N PHE A 316 -13.32 -3.21 -12.01
CA PHE A 316 -12.47 -3.70 -10.94
C PHE A 316 -11.47 -4.73 -11.44
N TRP A 317 -10.19 -4.55 -11.10
CA TRP A 317 -9.10 -5.45 -11.52
C TRP A 317 -8.81 -6.54 -10.49
N ARG A 318 -8.80 -6.17 -9.20
CA ARG A 318 -8.80 -7.08 -8.05
C ARG A 318 -9.85 -6.65 -7.04
N ALA A 319 -10.31 -7.63 -6.26
CA ALA A 319 -10.99 -7.44 -5.00
C ALA A 319 -10.48 -8.55 -4.09
N LYS A 320 -9.96 -8.20 -2.91
CA LYS A 320 -9.34 -9.13 -1.95
C LYS A 320 -10.03 -9.03 -0.59
N ALA A 321 -10.16 -10.16 0.10
CA ALA A 321 -10.77 -10.31 1.41
C ALA A 321 -9.70 -10.38 2.52
N VAL A 322 -9.81 -9.50 3.52
CA VAL A 322 -8.83 -9.36 4.61
C VAL A 322 -9.47 -8.57 5.75
N ASP A 323 -9.25 -8.95 7.01
CA ASP A 323 -9.62 -8.12 8.16
C ASP A 323 -8.65 -6.94 8.21
N LEU A 324 -9.08 -5.77 7.71
CA LEU A 324 -8.24 -4.59 7.68
C LEU A 324 -8.36 -3.81 8.98
N ASN A 325 -9.51 -3.87 9.66
CA ASN A 325 -9.79 -3.03 10.82
C ASN A 325 -9.53 -3.68 12.18
N ASN A 326 -9.06 -4.94 12.18
CA ASN A 326 -8.82 -5.78 13.35
C ASN A 326 -10.10 -5.98 14.21
N ASP A 327 -11.29 -6.04 13.58
CA ASP A 327 -12.58 -6.32 14.26
C ASP A 327 -12.99 -7.80 14.27
N GLY A 328 -12.23 -8.66 13.58
CA GLY A 328 -12.43 -10.11 13.49
C GLY A 328 -13.33 -10.53 12.32
N LEU A 329 -13.68 -9.62 11.41
CA LEU A 329 -14.46 -9.89 10.21
C LEU A 329 -13.67 -9.49 8.96
N LEU A 330 -13.77 -10.29 7.90
CA LEU A 330 -13.09 -9.96 6.63
C LEU A 330 -13.78 -8.78 5.93
N ASP A 331 -12.99 -7.75 5.65
CA ASP A 331 -13.34 -6.62 4.80
C ASP A 331 -12.98 -6.93 3.33
N ILE A 332 -13.47 -6.12 2.39
CA ILE A 332 -13.09 -6.21 0.97
C ILE A 332 -12.38 -4.93 0.53
N ALA A 333 -11.14 -5.04 0.05
CA ALA A 333 -10.43 -3.95 -0.63
C ALA A 333 -10.29 -4.27 -2.12
N ALA A 334 -10.52 -3.27 -2.99
CA ALA A 334 -10.56 -3.49 -4.44
C ALA A 334 -9.94 -2.33 -5.24
N THR A 335 -9.30 -2.68 -6.35
CA THR A 335 -8.58 -1.78 -7.27
C THR A 335 -9.40 -1.51 -8.52
N LEU A 336 -9.32 -0.29 -9.05
CA LEU A 336 -10.09 0.14 -10.22
C LEU A 336 -9.18 0.56 -11.38
N SER A 337 -9.48 0.02 -12.56
CA SER A 337 -8.75 0.35 -13.80
C SER A 337 -9.45 1.45 -14.63
N ASP A 338 -10.34 2.24 -14.02
CA ASP A 338 -11.13 3.30 -14.66
C ASP A 338 -10.94 4.69 -14.01
N ASN A 339 -9.75 4.92 -13.42
CA ASN A 339 -9.35 6.16 -12.76
C ASN A 339 -10.16 6.53 -11.50
N ASN A 340 -10.64 5.52 -10.74
CA ASN A 340 -11.43 5.71 -9.52
C ASN A 340 -10.73 5.19 -8.24
N GLY A 341 -9.41 4.98 -8.29
CA GLY A 341 -8.60 4.73 -7.10
C GLY A 341 -8.76 3.33 -6.50
N ILE A 342 -8.80 3.28 -5.17
CA ILE A 342 -9.01 2.07 -4.35
C ILE A 342 -10.31 2.25 -3.55
N ILE A 343 -11.09 1.17 -3.38
CA ILE A 343 -12.31 1.18 -2.56
C ILE A 343 -12.21 0.07 -1.52
N VAL A 344 -12.53 0.41 -0.27
CA VAL A 344 -12.72 -0.55 0.83
C VAL A 344 -14.19 -0.62 1.21
N TRP A 345 -14.69 -1.83 1.48
CA TRP A 345 -15.96 -2.07 2.16
C TRP A 345 -15.68 -2.83 3.46
N TYR A 346 -15.98 -2.19 4.59
CA TYR A 346 -15.88 -2.82 5.91
C TYR A 346 -17.08 -3.71 6.21
N GLN A 347 -16.85 -4.89 6.79
CA GLN A 347 -17.91 -5.79 7.24
C GLN A 347 -18.36 -5.47 8.67
N ALA A 348 -19.21 -4.47 8.85
CA ALA A 348 -19.75 -4.09 10.16
C ALA A 348 -20.63 -5.16 10.86
N SER A 349 -20.92 -6.29 10.19
CA SER A 349 -21.44 -7.57 10.70
C SER A 349 -21.67 -8.50 9.49
N MET A 350 -21.76 -9.82 9.70
CA MET A 350 -21.98 -10.93 8.74
C MET A 350 -22.72 -10.66 7.41
N PHE A 351 -23.66 -9.70 7.33
CA PHE A 351 -24.33 -9.32 6.05
C PHE A 351 -24.41 -7.80 5.78
N LYS A 352 -23.83 -6.97 6.65
CA LYS A 352 -23.89 -5.49 6.61
C LYS A 352 -22.53 -4.91 6.27
N TRP A 353 -22.45 -4.33 5.08
CA TRP A 353 -21.25 -3.71 4.52
C TRP A 353 -21.34 -2.19 4.59
N MET A 354 -20.22 -1.53 4.91
CA MET A 354 -20.09 -0.08 4.94
C MET A 354 -18.94 0.34 4.02
N ILE A 355 -19.21 1.22 3.06
CA ILE A 355 -18.18 1.68 2.12
C ILE A 355 -17.32 2.79 2.74
N ALA A 356 -16.01 2.66 2.63
CA ALA A 356 -15.03 3.64 3.06
C ALA A 356 -14.33 4.27 1.85
N ARG A 357 -14.75 5.50 1.51
CA ARG A 357 -14.17 6.31 0.44
C ARG A 357 -13.44 7.57 0.93
N ASP A 358 -13.43 7.82 2.24
CA ASP A 358 -12.98 9.09 2.84
C ASP A 358 -11.85 8.92 3.89
N GLU A 359 -11.16 7.78 3.91
CA GLU A 359 -10.19 7.43 4.95
C GLU A 359 -8.72 7.77 4.61
N GLY A 360 -8.43 8.32 3.43
CA GLY A 360 -7.06 8.68 3.00
C GLY A 360 -6.58 7.96 1.75
N LEU A 361 -7.20 6.82 1.43
CA LEU A 361 -6.94 6.07 0.19
C LEU A 361 -7.25 6.89 -1.09
N PRO A 362 -6.55 6.60 -2.20
CA PRO A 362 -6.70 7.31 -3.46
C PRO A 362 -8.12 7.19 -4.03
N LYS A 363 -8.66 8.33 -4.49
CA LYS A 363 -10.01 8.43 -5.10
C LYS A 363 -9.96 8.58 -6.63
N ASP A 364 -8.78 8.85 -7.16
CA ASP A 364 -8.42 8.88 -8.57
C ASP A 364 -7.15 8.03 -8.80
N GLY A 365 -6.74 7.85 -10.06
CA GLY A 365 -5.65 6.95 -10.44
C GLY A 365 -6.13 5.55 -10.83
N TYR A 366 -5.27 4.85 -11.57
CA TYR A 366 -5.52 3.50 -12.07
C TYR A 366 -4.70 2.51 -11.26
N TYR A 367 -5.39 1.54 -10.65
CA TYR A 367 -4.79 0.52 -9.81
C TYR A 367 -5.07 -0.86 -10.38
N PHE A 368 -4.07 -1.74 -10.35
CA PHE A 368 -4.19 -3.10 -10.89
C PHE A 368 -4.20 -4.12 -9.76
N ASP A 369 -3.04 -4.41 -9.18
CA ASP A 369 -2.89 -5.33 -8.05
C ASP A 369 -2.89 -4.64 -6.68
N ILE A 370 -3.23 -5.41 -5.64
CA ILE A 370 -3.27 -5.00 -4.24
C ILE A 370 -2.81 -6.16 -3.34
N GLY A 371 -2.04 -5.84 -2.31
CA GLY A 371 -1.60 -6.77 -1.27
C GLY A 371 -1.57 -6.10 0.10
N PHE A 372 -1.42 -6.91 1.15
CA PHE A 372 -1.52 -6.47 2.54
C PHE A 372 -0.42 -7.14 3.35
N ALA A 373 0.21 -6.36 4.20
CA ALA A 373 1.23 -6.78 5.15
C ALA A 373 1.31 -5.73 6.27
N ASP A 374 2.05 -6.01 7.33
CA ASP A 374 2.47 -4.99 8.30
C ASP A 374 3.84 -4.46 7.81
N PHE A 375 3.89 -3.22 7.29
CA PHE A 375 5.12 -2.61 6.75
C PHE A 375 5.86 -1.73 7.79
N ASN A 376 5.36 -1.65 9.03
CA ASN A 376 5.94 -0.79 10.07
C ASN A 376 6.07 -1.46 11.45
N SER A 377 5.76 -2.76 11.54
CA SER A 377 5.70 -3.56 12.77
C SER A 377 4.68 -3.07 13.82
N ASP A 378 3.62 -2.36 13.43
CA ASP A 378 2.59 -1.85 14.36
C ASP A 378 1.44 -2.83 14.67
N ASN A 379 1.44 -4.00 14.01
CA ASN A 379 0.44 -5.08 14.06
C ASN A 379 -0.92 -4.73 13.44
N ASN A 380 -1.03 -3.66 12.67
CA ASN A 380 -2.14 -3.45 11.74
C ASN A 380 -1.74 -3.88 10.32
N LEU A 381 -2.74 -4.28 9.51
CA LEU A 381 -2.51 -4.55 8.10
C LEU A 381 -2.60 -3.28 7.28
N ASP A 382 -1.51 -3.00 6.59
CA ASP A 382 -1.33 -1.93 5.63
C ASP A 382 -1.77 -2.35 4.21
N ILE A 383 -1.81 -1.39 3.29
CA ILE A 383 -2.15 -1.65 1.89
C ILE A 383 -0.96 -1.32 0.99
N ALA A 384 -0.52 -2.27 0.17
CA ALA A 384 0.31 -2.03 -1.01
C ALA A 384 -0.53 -2.15 -2.29
N ALA A 385 -0.32 -1.29 -3.28
CA ALA A 385 -0.97 -1.40 -4.58
C ALA A 385 -0.07 -0.98 -5.76
N THR A 386 -0.28 -1.59 -6.92
CA THR A 386 0.41 -1.22 -8.17
C THR A 386 -0.41 -0.22 -8.98
N THR A 387 0.28 0.72 -9.64
CA THR A 387 -0.36 1.85 -10.33
C THR A 387 0.06 1.99 -11.79
N TYR A 388 -0.80 2.64 -12.58
CA TYR A 388 -0.41 3.20 -13.87
C TYR A 388 0.31 4.55 -13.68
N GLY A 389 1.64 4.52 -13.64
CA GLY A 389 2.51 5.69 -13.81
C GLY A 389 3.32 6.02 -12.56
N GLU A 390 2.80 5.76 -11.37
CA GLU A 390 3.38 6.22 -10.11
C GLU A 390 4.21 5.15 -9.36
N GLY A 391 4.17 3.89 -9.82
CA GLY A 391 4.93 2.79 -9.21
C GLY A 391 4.11 1.80 -8.40
N VAL A 392 4.76 1.21 -7.40
CA VAL A 392 4.09 0.58 -6.25
C VAL A 392 3.89 1.65 -5.18
N LYS A 393 2.74 1.61 -4.51
CA LYS A 393 2.30 2.58 -3.49
C LYS A 393 1.90 1.86 -2.22
N ILE A 394 2.22 2.44 -1.07
CA ILE A 394 1.94 1.83 0.24
C ILE A 394 1.25 2.85 1.15
N TRP A 395 0.18 2.44 1.82
CA TRP A 395 -0.52 3.24 2.83
C TRP A 395 -0.54 2.47 4.14
N LEU A 396 0.05 3.07 5.17
CA LEU A 396 0.09 2.55 6.52
C LEU A 396 -1.25 2.80 7.24
N ARG A 397 -1.65 1.87 8.12
CA ARG A 397 -2.91 1.89 8.86
C ARG A 397 -2.70 2.23 10.34
N GLY A 398 -2.52 3.52 10.61
CA GLY A 398 -2.39 3.99 11.99
C GLY A 398 -1.83 5.40 12.08
N ILE A 399 -1.41 5.79 13.28
CA ILE A 399 -0.60 7.00 13.45
C ILE A 399 0.82 6.64 13.05
N ASP A 400 1.27 7.27 11.96
CA ASP A 400 2.64 7.39 11.48
C ASP A 400 3.68 7.23 12.60
N HIS A 401 4.43 6.12 12.62
CA HIS A 401 5.38 5.81 13.70
C HIS A 401 6.59 6.78 13.76
N GLN A 402 6.71 7.69 12.78
CA GLN A 402 7.64 8.84 12.79
C GLN A 402 7.07 10.09 13.50
N ALA A 403 5.78 10.11 13.83
CA ALA A 403 5.14 11.14 14.63
C ALA A 403 5.05 10.69 16.10
N GLU A 404 6.20 10.61 16.79
CA GLU A 404 6.19 10.63 18.25
C GLU A 404 5.34 11.83 18.70
N LEU A 405 4.29 11.53 19.46
CA LEU A 405 3.40 12.53 20.01
C LEU A 405 4.19 13.42 20.98
N GLN A 406 4.64 14.58 20.49
CA GLN A 406 4.91 15.73 21.35
C GLN A 406 3.69 15.89 22.25
N THR A 407 3.94 15.83 23.56
CA THR A 407 2.86 15.70 24.53
C THR A 407 2.08 17.00 24.62
N GLU A 408 0.86 16.97 25.17
CA GLU A 408 0.01 18.16 25.33
C GLU A 408 0.71 19.30 26.10
N ASN A 409 1.78 18.99 26.86
CA ASN A 409 2.61 19.94 27.59
C ASN A 409 3.59 20.74 26.70
N ASP A 410 3.92 20.25 25.50
CA ASP A 410 4.89 20.88 24.59
C ASP A 410 4.22 21.94 23.68
N LEU A 411 2.88 21.98 23.67
CA LEU A 411 2.05 22.89 22.86
C LEU A 411 1.63 24.16 23.61
N VAL A 412 2.12 24.39 24.83
CA VAL A 412 1.72 25.48 25.73
C VAL A 412 2.98 26.20 26.22
N ASP A 413 3.04 27.52 26.10
CA ASP A 413 4.15 28.31 26.66
C ASP A 413 4.01 28.59 28.17
N GLU A 414 5.05 29.22 28.76
CA GLU A 414 5.09 29.56 30.18
C GLU A 414 3.93 30.48 30.61
N GLU A 415 3.31 31.19 29.64
CA GLU A 415 2.12 32.03 29.83
C GLU A 415 0.78 31.30 29.67
N GLY A 416 0.74 30.09 29.10
CA GLY A 416 -0.47 29.30 28.93
C GLY A 416 -1.17 29.43 27.57
N GLU A 417 -0.54 30.02 26.56
CA GLU A 417 -1.09 30.13 25.19
C GLU A 417 -0.81 28.86 24.37
N ILE A 418 -1.83 28.38 23.67
CA ILE A 418 -1.72 27.20 22.79
C ILE A 418 -1.00 27.62 21.49
N LYS A 419 -0.01 26.83 21.10
CA LYS A 419 0.69 26.96 19.82
C LYS A 419 0.37 25.80 18.88
N LEU A 420 0.54 26.04 17.58
CA LEU A 420 0.33 25.05 16.52
C LEU A 420 1.61 24.89 15.69
N PRO A 421 1.95 23.68 15.24
CA PRO A 421 3.06 23.47 14.32
C PRO A 421 2.77 24.14 12.97
N VAL A 422 3.80 24.75 12.36
CA VAL A 422 3.67 25.34 11.02
C VAL A 422 3.40 24.27 9.97
N PRO A 423 2.33 24.41 9.14
CA PRO A 423 2.07 23.48 8.04
C PRO A 423 3.06 23.72 6.90
N VAL A 424 4.11 22.91 6.82
CA VAL A 424 5.01 22.86 5.66
C VAL A 424 4.41 21.92 4.62
N LEU A 425 4.07 22.44 3.44
CA LEU A 425 3.65 21.60 2.31
C LEU A 425 4.89 21.22 1.48
N GLU A 426 5.33 19.97 1.62
CA GLU A 426 6.45 19.40 0.86
C GLU A 426 5.95 18.52 -0.30
N THR A 427 6.60 18.64 -1.45
CA THR A 427 6.39 17.84 -2.65
C THR A 427 7.65 17.80 -3.50
N SER A 428 7.76 16.80 -4.38
CA SER A 428 8.94 16.60 -5.22
C SER A 428 8.55 16.55 -6.69
N VAL A 429 9.39 17.14 -7.53
CA VAL A 429 9.26 17.09 -8.99
C VAL A 429 10.34 16.17 -9.54
N PHE A 430 9.92 15.18 -10.32
CA PHE A 430 10.80 14.16 -10.89
C PHE A 430 11.00 14.40 -12.38
N PHE A 431 12.17 13.98 -12.87
CA PHE A 431 12.59 14.11 -14.25
C PHE A 431 13.04 12.77 -14.83
N ASP A 432 12.78 12.57 -16.12
CA ASP A 432 13.26 11.39 -16.84
C ASP A 432 14.80 11.37 -16.91
N THR A 433 15.35 10.17 -17.08
CA THR A 433 16.79 9.96 -17.29
C THR A 433 17.29 10.84 -18.44
N GLU A 434 18.42 11.53 -18.22
CA GLU A 434 19.07 12.42 -19.19
C GLU A 434 18.27 13.67 -19.64
N THR A 435 17.02 13.90 -19.16
CA THR A 435 16.22 15.08 -19.53
C THR A 435 16.06 16.10 -18.40
N SER A 436 15.76 17.36 -18.77
CA SER A 436 15.38 18.45 -17.86
C SER A 436 13.98 19.01 -18.16
N ASP A 437 13.18 18.28 -18.93
CA ASP A 437 11.83 18.68 -19.33
C ASP A 437 10.79 18.20 -18.31
N LEU A 438 9.74 18.99 -18.08
CA LEU A 438 8.66 18.61 -17.17
C LEU A 438 7.72 17.61 -17.86
N SER A 439 7.47 16.48 -17.19
CA SER A 439 6.36 15.58 -17.56
C SER A 439 4.99 16.25 -17.32
N ALA A 440 3.92 15.61 -17.82
CA ALA A 440 2.56 16.10 -17.59
C ALA A 440 2.18 16.02 -16.10
N GLU A 441 2.71 15.03 -15.39
CA GLU A 441 2.52 14.73 -13.97
C GLU A 441 3.27 15.75 -13.12
N SER A 442 4.55 15.98 -13.42
CA SER A 442 5.35 17.06 -12.81
C SER A 442 4.70 18.43 -13.02
N THR A 443 4.11 18.66 -14.20
CA THR A 443 3.30 19.85 -14.49
C THR A 443 2.01 19.90 -13.64
N LYS A 444 1.31 18.78 -13.39
CA LYS A 444 0.13 18.71 -12.52
C LYS A 444 0.50 19.06 -11.07
N SER A 445 1.58 18.49 -10.53
CA SER A 445 2.09 18.78 -9.19
C SER A 445 2.46 20.26 -9.01
N LEU A 446 3.12 20.86 -10.02
CA LEU A 446 3.47 22.28 -10.01
C LEU A 446 2.26 23.22 -10.12
N ASN A 447 1.21 22.85 -10.88
CA ASN A 447 -0.04 23.61 -10.90
C ASN A 447 -0.74 23.59 -9.52
N ASN A 448 -0.68 22.48 -8.78
CA ASN A 448 -1.24 22.41 -7.43
C ASN A 448 -0.52 23.34 -6.46
N LEU A 449 0.83 23.37 -6.48
CA LEU A 449 1.63 24.35 -5.72
C LEU A 449 1.31 25.79 -6.12
N LEU A 450 1.17 26.07 -7.41
CA LEU A 450 0.83 27.39 -7.94
C LEU A 450 -0.51 27.91 -7.39
N ASN A 451 -1.52 27.04 -7.30
CA ASN A 451 -2.82 27.39 -6.70
C ASN A 451 -2.68 27.76 -5.21
N VAL A 452 -1.83 27.05 -4.46
CA VAL A 452 -1.54 27.38 -3.04
C VAL A 452 -0.78 28.71 -2.93
N LEU A 453 0.27 28.90 -3.72
CA LEU A 453 1.04 30.15 -3.75
C LEU A 453 0.20 31.39 -4.10
N ASN A 454 -0.75 31.25 -5.01
CA ASN A 454 -1.62 32.35 -5.42
C ASN A 454 -2.79 32.60 -4.46
N SER A 455 -3.15 31.63 -3.62
CA SER A 455 -4.23 31.77 -2.63
C SER A 455 -3.76 32.26 -1.25
N VAL A 456 -2.45 32.25 -0.97
CA VAL A 456 -1.90 32.61 0.35
C VAL A 456 -0.80 33.66 0.24
N GLU A 457 -1.14 34.90 0.60
CA GLU A 457 -0.21 36.03 0.68
C GLU A 457 0.83 35.82 1.80
N GLY A 458 2.10 36.17 1.54
CA GLY A 458 3.25 35.90 2.43
C GLY A 458 3.95 34.55 2.22
N THR A 459 3.39 33.64 1.43
CA THR A 459 4.00 32.32 1.18
C THR A 459 5.22 32.40 0.28
N VAL A 460 6.31 31.73 0.67
CA VAL A 460 7.56 31.59 -0.10
C VAL A 460 7.76 30.12 -0.50
N LEU A 461 8.18 29.90 -1.75
CA LEU A 461 8.55 28.59 -2.26
C LEU A 461 10.05 28.39 -2.08
N ASN A 462 10.45 27.38 -1.33
CA ASN A 462 11.83 27.06 -1.00
C ASN A 462 12.23 25.72 -1.63
N PHE A 463 13.28 25.71 -2.46
CA PHE A 463 13.87 24.48 -2.97
C PHE A 463 14.90 23.93 -1.98
N LYS A 464 14.60 22.78 -1.38
CA LYS A 464 15.35 22.22 -0.23
C LYS A 464 16.54 21.31 -0.57
N LYS A 465 16.66 20.84 -1.82
CA LYS A 465 17.72 19.89 -2.20
C LYS A 465 18.32 20.21 -3.55
N TYR A 466 19.65 20.14 -3.62
CA TYR A 466 20.42 20.36 -4.83
C TYR A 466 21.67 19.47 -4.86
N SER A 467 21.82 18.62 -5.89
CA SER A 467 22.99 17.76 -6.07
C SER A 467 24.21 18.58 -6.54
N GLY A 468 24.94 19.18 -5.60
CA GLY A 468 25.97 20.19 -5.87
C GLY A 468 27.43 19.72 -5.76
N SER A 469 28.08 19.53 -6.90
CA SER A 469 29.52 19.77 -7.13
C SER A 469 30.53 19.26 -6.08
N GLY A 470 30.93 17.99 -6.17
CA GLY A 470 32.11 17.40 -5.52
C GLY A 470 32.91 16.57 -6.51
N ARG A 471 34.24 16.48 -6.37
CA ARG A 471 35.13 15.93 -7.41
C ARG A 471 34.99 14.41 -7.56
N VAL A 472 34.32 13.96 -8.61
CA VAL A 472 34.34 12.56 -9.08
C VAL A 472 35.10 12.49 -10.42
N GLU A 473 36.23 11.78 -10.44
CA GLU A 473 36.97 11.48 -11.67
C GLU A 473 36.34 10.24 -12.35
N ALA A 474 36.05 10.17 -13.66
CA ALA A 474 36.19 11.16 -14.73
C ALA A 474 35.20 10.90 -15.89
N LYS A 475 35.06 11.88 -16.80
CA LYS A 475 34.34 11.88 -18.10
C LYS A 475 32.81 11.97 -18.15
N GLN A 476 32.03 11.63 -17.13
CA GLN A 476 30.56 11.88 -17.13
C GLN A 476 30.12 13.06 -16.24
N SER A 477 30.91 13.42 -15.22
CA SER A 477 30.54 14.37 -14.15
C SER A 477 30.06 15.77 -14.57
N SER A 478 30.42 16.26 -15.76
CA SER A 478 29.94 17.56 -16.25
C SER A 478 28.51 17.52 -16.79
N VAL A 479 27.98 16.33 -17.06
CA VAL A 479 26.61 16.14 -17.55
C VAL A 479 25.63 16.17 -16.39
N ASP A 480 25.92 15.46 -15.30
CA ASP A 480 24.98 15.31 -14.18
C ASP A 480 24.74 16.62 -13.42
N GLN A 481 25.79 17.40 -13.12
CA GLN A 481 25.62 18.72 -12.52
C GLN A 481 24.85 19.66 -13.47
N ALA A 482 25.25 19.76 -14.74
CA ALA A 482 24.59 20.64 -15.70
C ALA A 482 23.11 20.27 -15.93
N LEU A 483 22.78 18.98 -15.85
CA LEU A 483 21.42 18.47 -15.96
C LEU A 483 20.60 18.80 -14.71
N SER A 484 21.17 18.69 -13.51
CA SER A 484 20.52 19.16 -12.28
C SER A 484 20.34 20.68 -12.27
N GLU A 485 21.28 21.46 -12.81
CA GLU A 485 21.16 22.93 -12.98
C GLU A 485 20.02 23.25 -13.95
N ALA A 486 19.94 22.54 -15.07
CA ALA A 486 18.85 22.66 -16.02
C ALA A 486 17.48 22.29 -15.40
N ARG A 487 17.40 21.20 -14.62
CA ARG A 487 16.16 20.76 -13.94
C ARG A 487 15.63 21.80 -12.95
N LEU A 488 16.47 22.27 -12.02
CA LEU A 488 16.09 23.32 -11.08
C LEU A 488 15.66 24.59 -11.83
N LYS A 489 16.37 24.94 -12.91
CA LYS A 489 16.00 26.07 -13.77
C LYS A 489 14.64 25.85 -14.43
N THR A 490 14.33 24.67 -14.97
CA THR A 490 13.01 24.38 -15.57
C THR A 490 11.88 24.55 -14.55
N VAL A 491 12.05 24.07 -13.30
CA VAL A 491 11.02 24.27 -12.25
C VAL A 491 10.89 25.74 -11.86
N THR A 492 12.00 26.47 -11.78
CA THR A 492 12.02 27.89 -11.43
C THR A 492 11.38 28.75 -12.55
N ASP A 493 11.78 28.52 -13.80
CA ASP A 493 11.21 29.15 -14.99
C ASP A 493 9.70 28.87 -15.10
N TYR A 494 9.24 27.67 -14.73
CA TYR A 494 7.81 27.35 -14.68
C TYR A 494 7.05 28.32 -13.76
N PHE A 495 7.47 28.51 -12.51
CA PHE A 495 6.78 29.42 -11.60
C PHE A 495 6.86 30.89 -12.05
N ILE A 496 8.02 31.31 -12.56
CA ILE A 496 8.19 32.66 -13.12
C ILE A 496 7.26 32.89 -14.33
N SER A 497 7.05 31.86 -15.18
CA SER A 497 6.10 31.92 -16.31
C SER A 497 4.62 31.97 -15.89
N LYS A 498 4.35 31.85 -14.59
CA LYS A 498 3.02 31.89 -13.96
C LYS A 498 2.85 33.10 -13.04
N ASP A 499 3.61 34.16 -13.29
CA ASP A 499 3.60 35.45 -12.57
C ASP A 499 3.99 35.37 -11.07
N ILE A 500 4.61 34.27 -10.62
CA ILE A 500 5.25 34.22 -9.30
C ILE A 500 6.56 35.02 -9.35
N SER A 501 6.65 36.06 -8.52
CA SER A 501 7.84 36.89 -8.45
C SER A 501 9.04 36.12 -7.90
N GLN A 502 10.23 36.42 -8.42
CA GLN A 502 11.48 35.78 -8.01
C GLN A 502 11.77 35.97 -6.51
N GLU A 503 11.26 37.04 -5.89
CA GLU A 503 11.36 37.29 -4.43
C GLU A 503 10.55 36.32 -3.55
N ARG A 504 9.65 35.54 -4.15
CA ARG A 504 8.89 34.46 -3.52
C ARG A 504 9.49 33.07 -3.82
N ILE A 505 10.63 33.02 -4.49
CA ILE A 505 11.34 31.79 -4.85
C ILE A 505 12.73 31.83 -4.23
N GLU A 506 12.95 30.98 -3.23
CA GLU A 506 14.22 30.85 -2.51
C GLU A 506 14.85 29.49 -2.82
N ILE A 507 16.16 29.46 -2.98
CA ILE A 507 16.93 28.25 -3.32
C ILE A 507 17.89 27.99 -2.15
N ASP A 508 17.51 27.12 -1.21
CA ASP A 508 18.38 26.71 -0.10
C ASP A 508 19.37 25.66 -0.62
N ILE A 509 20.57 26.11 -0.99
CA ILE A 509 21.65 25.23 -1.44
C ILE A 509 22.32 24.60 -0.21
N ARG A 510 21.67 23.58 0.37
CA ARG A 510 22.32 22.66 1.31
C ARG A 510 23.40 21.87 0.56
N ARG A 511 24.63 22.38 0.62
CA ARG A 511 25.84 21.66 0.20
C ARG A 511 26.12 20.52 1.17
N ASP A 512 25.67 19.31 0.84
CA ASP A 512 26.13 18.15 1.58
C ASP A 512 27.64 17.92 1.39
N SER A 513 28.30 17.66 2.51
CA SER A 513 29.73 17.41 2.56
C SER A 513 30.00 15.90 2.58
N HIS A 514 30.69 15.43 1.53
CA HIS A 514 31.20 14.05 1.36
C HIS A 514 30.16 13.00 0.97
N PHE A 515 29.88 12.89 -0.33
CA PHE A 515 29.57 11.59 -0.94
C PHE A 515 30.87 10.94 -1.40
N MET A 516 31.20 9.77 -0.84
CA MET A 516 32.26 8.91 -1.35
C MET A 516 31.63 7.82 -2.22
N ASN A 517 31.93 7.87 -3.52
CA ASN A 517 31.68 6.75 -4.43
C ASN A 517 32.66 5.62 -4.11
N GLU A 518 32.15 4.54 -3.53
CA GLU A 518 32.70 3.21 -3.76
C GLU A 518 31.63 2.38 -4.50
N ALA A 519 31.99 1.92 -5.71
CA ALA A 519 31.25 0.91 -6.48
C ALA A 519 29.87 1.26 -7.11
N GLY A 520 29.60 2.53 -7.43
CA GLY A 520 28.66 2.86 -8.53
C GLY A 520 27.19 2.44 -8.35
N GLU A 521 26.68 2.55 -7.12
CA GLU A 521 25.32 2.16 -6.75
C GLU A 521 24.23 2.99 -7.44
N ASP A 522 23.16 2.32 -7.83
CA ASP A 522 22.05 2.82 -8.66
C ASP A 522 21.15 3.85 -7.92
N SER A 523 21.25 3.87 -6.58
CA SER A 523 20.58 4.77 -5.63
C SER A 523 21.03 6.23 -5.78
N ALA A 524 22.34 6.47 -5.93
CA ALA A 524 22.91 7.80 -6.16
C ALA A 524 22.39 8.47 -7.45
N TRP A 525 21.95 7.67 -8.43
CA TRP A 525 21.36 8.14 -9.69
C TRP A 525 19.84 8.41 -9.60
N GLN A 526 19.18 8.03 -8.50
CA GLN A 526 17.79 8.43 -8.22
C GLN A 526 17.74 9.85 -7.63
N GLU A 527 18.64 10.18 -6.70
CA GLU A 527 18.66 11.49 -6.04
C GLU A 527 18.91 12.66 -7.02
N GLY A 528 19.74 12.47 -8.04
CA GLY A 528 20.01 13.49 -9.07
C GLY A 528 18.83 13.78 -10.01
N ARG A 529 17.72 13.03 -9.92
CA ARG A 529 16.53 13.16 -10.80
C ARG A 529 15.32 13.79 -10.12
N ARG A 530 15.48 14.28 -8.88
CA ARG A 530 14.42 14.86 -8.05
C ARG A 530 14.75 16.31 -7.68
N ILE A 531 13.75 17.19 -7.72
CA ILE A 531 13.81 18.55 -7.17
C ILE A 531 12.79 18.63 -6.03
N ASP A 532 13.27 18.82 -4.80
CA ASP A 532 12.44 18.89 -3.60
C ASP A 532 11.98 20.32 -3.34
N ILE A 533 10.66 20.49 -3.18
CA ILE A 533 9.99 21.77 -3.07
C ILE A 533 9.21 21.81 -1.76
N ALA A 534 9.57 22.76 -0.89
CA ALA A 534 8.81 23.09 0.30
C ALA A 534 8.12 24.45 0.14
N LEU A 535 6.88 24.53 0.58
CA LEU A 535 6.11 25.76 0.64
C LEU A 535 6.06 26.20 2.11
N ASN A 536 6.78 27.29 2.39
CA ASN A 536 6.99 27.81 3.75
C ASN A 536 6.14 29.07 3.99
N TYR A 537 5.63 29.21 5.21
CA TYR A 537 4.94 30.43 5.64
C TYR A 537 5.95 31.51 6.06
N GLY A 538 5.98 32.65 5.35
CA GLY A 538 6.84 33.79 5.65
C GLY A 538 6.05 35.04 6.02
N LYS A 539 6.62 35.91 6.86
CA LYS A 539 6.08 37.26 7.08
C LYS A 539 6.39 38.16 5.87
N SER A 540 5.50 39.13 5.60
CA SER A 540 5.53 40.04 4.46
C SER A 540 6.91 40.70 4.22
N PRO A 541 7.29 40.98 2.95
CA PRO A 541 8.55 41.62 2.58
C PRO A 541 8.98 42.83 3.43
N ASP A 542 8.05 43.64 3.91
CA ASP A 542 8.35 44.89 4.65
C ASP A 542 8.97 44.65 6.03
N ASN A 543 8.58 43.59 6.74
CA ASN A 543 9.16 43.27 8.05
C ASN A 543 10.64 42.86 7.96
N ARG A 544 11.13 42.48 6.75
CA ARG A 544 12.53 42.12 6.52
C ARG A 544 13.50 43.30 6.77
N GLN A 545 13.03 44.55 6.80
CA GLN A 545 13.88 45.71 7.10
C GLN A 545 14.08 45.95 8.60
N GLU A 546 13.06 45.73 9.44
CA GLU A 546 13.18 45.97 10.89
C GLU A 546 14.09 44.95 11.58
N ASP A 547 13.98 43.67 11.21
CA ASP A 547 14.83 42.64 11.80
C ASP A 547 16.27 42.70 11.28
N LYS A 548 16.48 43.14 10.03
CA LYS A 548 17.81 43.47 9.51
C LYS A 548 18.49 44.57 10.34
N ALA A 549 17.75 45.62 10.73
CA ALA A 549 18.28 46.70 11.56
C ALA A 549 18.61 46.27 13.01
N LYS A 550 17.98 45.21 13.53
CA LYS A 550 18.35 44.59 14.81
C LYS A 550 19.53 43.63 14.67
N PHE A 551 19.64 42.94 13.53
CA PHE A 551 20.69 41.96 13.25
C PHE A 551 22.04 42.63 12.98
N ASP A 552 22.05 43.75 12.25
CA ASP A 552 23.25 44.58 12.01
C ASP A 552 23.86 45.19 13.31
N ALA A 553 23.17 45.07 14.45
CA ALA A 553 23.59 45.66 15.73
C ALA A 553 24.44 44.73 16.63
N ASN A 554 24.58 43.43 16.34
CA ASN A 554 25.41 42.53 17.15
C ASN A 554 26.09 41.41 16.32
N PRO A 555 27.32 41.65 15.81
CA PRO A 555 27.99 40.73 14.89
C PRO A 555 28.91 39.72 15.62
N GLU A 556 28.35 38.58 16.04
CA GLU A 556 29.14 37.38 16.32
C GLU A 556 29.01 36.39 15.16
N SER A 557 30.02 36.38 14.29
CA SER A 557 30.12 35.48 13.13
C SER A 557 30.82 34.17 13.50
N ASP A 558 30.24 33.02 13.15
CA ASP A 558 30.99 31.77 13.11
C ASP A 558 31.95 31.73 11.90
N GLU A 559 33.02 30.93 11.99
CA GLU A 559 34.09 30.90 10.97
C GLU A 559 33.67 30.23 9.64
N ALA A 560 32.38 29.91 9.47
CA ALA A 560 31.83 29.31 8.25
C ALA A 560 31.08 30.31 7.35
N GLY A 561 30.86 31.55 7.80
CA GLY A 561 30.17 32.58 7.00
C GLY A 561 28.70 32.23 6.69
N ARG A 562 28.04 31.50 7.60
CA ARG A 562 26.67 31.03 7.43
C ARG A 562 25.68 32.12 7.83
N TYR A 563 24.99 32.68 6.83
CA TYR A 563 23.89 33.61 7.07
C TYR A 563 22.57 32.84 7.13
N ALA A 564 22.09 32.54 8.35
CA ALA A 564 20.76 31.98 8.57
C ALA A 564 19.79 33.09 8.99
N TYR A 565 18.73 33.32 8.21
CA TYR A 565 17.56 34.06 8.67
C TYR A 565 16.72 33.16 9.59
N PRO A 566 16.18 33.67 10.71
CA PRO A 566 15.32 32.88 11.59
C PRO A 566 13.93 32.72 10.94
N PHE A 567 13.74 31.64 10.19
CA PHE A 567 12.44 31.22 9.67
C PHE A 567 11.92 30.02 10.45
N LEU A 568 10.59 29.84 10.41
CA LEU A 568 9.92 28.76 11.13
C LEU A 568 10.14 27.43 10.40
N GLU A 569 10.82 26.48 11.04
CA GLU A 569 11.09 25.14 10.51
C GLU A 569 9.92 24.16 10.75
N LYS A 570 10.04 22.93 10.21
CA LYS A 570 9.07 21.85 10.45
C LYS A 570 9.13 21.45 11.93
N GLY A 571 8.10 21.80 12.69
CA GLY A 571 8.03 21.62 14.14
C GLY A 571 7.97 22.92 14.92
N ASP A 572 8.24 24.07 14.28
CA ASP A 572 8.14 25.36 14.96
C ASP A 572 6.70 25.76 15.25
N LEU A 573 6.53 26.42 16.40
CA LEU A 573 5.26 26.61 17.08
C LEU A 573 4.78 28.08 16.96
N ILE A 574 3.69 28.30 16.22
CA ILE A 574 3.05 29.63 16.10
C ILE A 574 1.85 29.78 17.06
N PRO A 575 1.63 30.96 17.67
CA PRO A 575 0.46 31.19 18.52
C PRO A 575 -0.85 31.01 17.74
N VAL A 576 -1.84 30.33 18.35
CA VAL A 576 -3.18 30.12 17.76
C VAL A 576 -3.84 31.43 17.29
N LYS A 577 -3.52 32.56 17.95
CA LYS A 577 -3.99 33.89 17.56
C LYS A 577 -3.42 34.39 16.23
N GLU A 578 -2.15 34.14 15.94
CA GLU A 578 -1.54 34.49 14.64
C GLU A 578 -2.12 33.59 13.54
N TYR A 579 -2.29 32.29 13.83
CA TYR A 579 -2.93 31.34 12.91
C TYR A 579 -4.40 31.68 12.61
N LYS A 580 -5.20 32.08 13.61
CA LYS A 580 -6.60 32.50 13.40
C LYS A 580 -6.71 33.79 12.58
N ALA A 581 -5.86 34.78 12.86
CA ALA A 581 -5.81 36.00 12.05
C ALA A 581 -5.45 35.69 10.59
N TRP A 582 -4.53 34.75 10.35
CA TRP A 582 -4.20 34.26 9.02
C TRP A 582 -5.40 33.57 8.33
N ARG A 583 -6.19 32.73 9.03
CA ARG A 583 -7.38 32.08 8.46
C ARG A 583 -8.49 33.07 8.10
N GLU A 584 -8.81 34.01 8.99
CA GLU A 584 -9.89 34.98 8.80
C GLU A 584 -9.64 35.92 7.61
N VAL A 585 -8.38 36.37 7.43
CA VAL A 585 -7.99 37.23 6.29
C VAL A 585 -8.07 36.47 4.96
N ASN A 586 -7.81 35.16 4.95
CA ASN A 586 -7.69 34.35 3.74
C ASN A 586 -8.92 33.45 3.45
N GLY A 587 -10.03 33.62 4.18
CA GLY A 587 -11.31 32.95 3.89
C GLY A 587 -11.31 31.42 4.09
N ILE A 588 -10.40 30.90 4.91
CA ILE A 588 -10.26 29.46 5.17
C ILE A 588 -11.34 29.03 6.19
N PRO A 589 -12.24 28.07 5.86
CA PRO A 589 -13.29 27.59 6.77
C PRO A 589 -12.73 27.06 8.11
N GLU A 590 -13.51 27.20 9.18
CA GLU A 590 -13.13 27.01 10.60
C GLU A 590 -12.75 25.56 11.00
#